data_AF-A0A9W7CFN9-F1
#
_entry.id   AF-A0A9W7CFN9-F1
#
_cell.length_a   1.000
_cell.length_b   1.000
_cell.length_c   1.000
_cell.angle_alpha   90.00
_cell.angle_beta   90.00
_cell.angle_gamma   90.00
#
_symmetry.space_group_name_H-M   'P 1'
#
loop_
_entity.id
_entity.type
_entity.pdbx_description
1 polymer ?
#
loop_
_entity_poly.entity_id
_entity_poly.type
_entity_poly.pdbx_seq_one_letter_code
_entity_poly.pdbx_strand_id
1 'polypeptide(L)'
;MIATWRTMEVLRAMPNPTESYEVYTASLIAGYIGDGRIRDSPLAREILGSDTSPRDYASYLESESKISTDNCSDVPHFDPAVYSNAFLAHGYLEMVSDTSYNTTILADLELVMVVVDCSFTPLMSGDPSTVRIFNLVRSRDDPNDLYLVTVSLSAQDYEIRVHAKHGPALVGMLSVVHDVRELITEQFSMIALTYPYERSPDFEIYNFVGITDESYVELHSSPRYPLTQPVKHVLTARKRGLFDGEDQSNIRNMYSLLDAADARRAISRWEGGMAGRICYGRFLGMGTRSPFLL
;
A
#
# COMPACT_ATOMS: atom_id res chain seq x y z
N MET A 1 -30.59 5.61 7.08
CA MET A 1 -31.54 5.71 5.94
C MET A 1 -30.88 5.58 4.55
N ILE A 2 -29.56 5.79 4.42
CA ILE A 2 -28.85 5.65 3.12
C ILE A 2 -28.62 4.17 2.75
N ALA A 3 -28.34 3.30 3.73
CA ALA A 3 -28.12 1.86 3.50
C ALA A 3 -29.34 1.17 2.86
N THR A 4 -30.55 1.44 3.38
CA THR A 4 -31.81 0.87 2.86
C THR A 4 -32.11 1.29 1.42
N TRP A 5 -31.75 2.53 1.05
CA TRP A 5 -31.91 3.02 -0.31
C TRP A 5 -30.96 2.30 -1.27
N ARG A 6 -29.66 2.18 -0.93
CA ARG A 6 -28.67 1.48 -1.76
C ARG A 6 -29.00 0.01 -1.96
N THR A 7 -29.51 -0.69 -0.94
CA THR A 7 -29.99 -2.07 -1.08
C THR A 7 -31.14 -2.16 -2.10
N MET A 8 -32.07 -1.20 -2.11
CA MET A 8 -33.14 -1.15 -3.12
C MET A 8 -32.60 -0.88 -4.53
N GLU A 9 -31.52 -0.12 -4.69
CA GLU A 9 -30.91 0.14 -5.99
C GLU A 9 -30.27 -1.13 -6.58
N VAL A 10 -29.56 -1.90 -5.75
CA VAL A 10 -28.98 -3.21 -6.12
C VAL A 10 -30.07 -4.21 -6.48
N LEU A 11 -31.13 -4.32 -5.67
CA LEU A 11 -32.26 -5.23 -5.94
C LEU A 11 -33.04 -4.85 -7.20
N ARG A 12 -32.99 -3.58 -7.61
CA ARG A 12 -33.61 -3.09 -8.85
C ARG A 12 -32.75 -3.29 -10.08
N ALA A 13 -31.60 -3.97 -9.96
CA ALA A 13 -30.61 -4.11 -11.03
C ALA A 13 -30.23 -2.76 -11.66
N MET A 14 -30.32 -1.67 -10.88
CA MET A 14 -29.84 -0.39 -11.35
C MET A 14 -28.32 -0.49 -11.50
N PRO A 15 -27.73 0.14 -12.54
CA PRO A 15 -26.29 0.13 -12.71
C PRO A 15 -25.64 0.56 -11.40
N ASN A 16 -24.84 -0.33 -10.82
CA ASN A 16 -24.04 0.04 -9.65
C ASN A 16 -23.28 1.31 -10.04
N PRO A 17 -23.30 2.39 -9.23
CA PRO A 17 -22.51 3.57 -9.55
C PRO A 17 -21.09 3.13 -9.88
N THR A 18 -20.49 3.71 -10.91
CA THR A 18 -19.12 3.41 -11.32
C THR A 18 -18.25 3.55 -10.08
N GLU A 19 -17.89 2.43 -9.45
CA GLU A 19 -17.04 2.44 -8.27
C GLU A 19 -15.69 2.96 -8.74
N SER A 20 -15.39 4.19 -8.37
CA SER A 20 -14.15 4.86 -8.70
C SER A 20 -13.00 4.05 -8.14
N TYR A 21 -12.01 3.76 -8.99
CA TYR A 21 -10.66 3.41 -8.58
C TYR A 21 -10.27 4.27 -7.39
N GLU A 22 -10.09 3.67 -6.22
CA GLU A 22 -9.69 4.45 -5.06
C GLU A 22 -8.21 4.79 -5.22
N VAL A 23 -7.95 6.09 -5.28
CA VAL A 23 -6.62 6.63 -5.41
C VAL A 23 -6.29 7.23 -4.07
N TYR A 24 -5.31 6.65 -3.38
CA TYR A 24 -4.75 7.28 -2.21
C TYR A 24 -3.69 8.29 -2.61
N THR A 25 -3.71 9.44 -1.95
CA THR A 25 -2.74 10.51 -2.22
C THR A 25 -2.10 10.97 -0.93
N ALA A 26 -0.79 11.19 -0.96
CA ALA A 26 0.02 11.87 0.03
C ALA A 26 0.62 13.10 -0.66
N SER A 27 0.02 14.27 -0.46
CA SER A 27 0.31 15.46 -1.27
C SER A 27 1.47 16.29 -0.74
N LEU A 28 1.73 16.27 0.57
CA LEU A 28 2.74 17.13 1.18
C LEU A 28 4.14 16.58 0.98
N ILE A 29 4.31 15.26 1.13
CA ILE A 29 5.62 14.60 1.02
C ILE A 29 6.32 14.93 -0.31
N ALA A 30 5.55 15.05 -1.40
CA ALA A 30 6.07 15.38 -2.73
C ALA A 30 6.78 16.74 -2.77
N GLY A 31 6.34 17.72 -1.98
CA GLY A 31 7.02 19.00 -1.84
C GLY A 31 8.28 18.89 -0.98
N TYR A 32 8.19 18.14 0.13
CA TYR A 32 9.28 17.98 1.09
C TYR A 32 10.47 17.17 0.56
N ILE A 33 10.25 16.23 -0.36
CA ILE A 33 11.32 15.44 -0.99
C ILE A 33 11.98 16.18 -2.17
N GLY A 34 11.32 17.21 -2.72
CA GLY A 34 11.80 17.95 -3.88
C GLY A 34 11.85 17.13 -5.18
N ASP A 35 12.54 17.68 -6.18
CA ASP A 35 12.61 17.14 -7.55
C ASP A 35 13.98 16.51 -7.89
N GLY A 36 14.76 16.10 -6.89
CA GLY A 36 16.14 15.64 -7.12
C GLY A 36 16.59 14.60 -6.11
N ARG A 37 17.88 14.63 -5.76
CA ARG A 37 18.45 13.76 -4.73
C ARG A 37 17.77 14.01 -3.39
N ILE A 38 17.49 12.94 -2.65
CA ILE A 38 16.89 13.05 -1.32
C ILE A 38 17.78 13.86 -0.37
N ARG A 39 19.10 13.82 -0.53
CA ARG A 39 20.04 14.66 0.24
C ARG A 39 19.79 16.16 0.07
N ASP A 40 19.37 16.58 -1.11
CA ASP A 40 19.17 17.99 -1.45
C ASP A 40 17.75 18.48 -1.14
N SER A 41 16.88 17.58 -0.66
CA SER A 41 15.47 17.85 -0.38
C SER A 41 15.26 18.86 0.76
N PRO A 42 14.14 19.60 0.76
CA PRO A 42 13.72 20.40 1.92
C PRO A 42 13.65 19.60 3.23
N LEU A 43 13.24 18.32 3.16
CA LEU A 43 13.22 17.42 4.31
C LEU A 43 14.63 17.24 4.93
N ALA A 44 15.65 17.02 4.10
CA ALA A 44 17.02 16.83 4.58
C ALA A 44 17.71 18.16 4.96
N ARG A 45 17.46 19.23 4.21
CA ARG A 45 18.21 20.50 4.36
C ARG A 45 17.55 21.47 5.32
N GLU A 46 16.25 21.64 5.24
CA GLU A 46 15.50 22.65 6.00
C GLU A 46 14.94 22.07 7.30
N ILE A 47 14.31 20.89 7.23
CA ILE A 47 13.73 20.25 8.42
C ILE A 47 14.80 19.67 9.34
N LEU A 48 15.77 18.93 8.78
CA LEU A 48 16.86 18.35 9.57
C LEU A 48 18.07 19.27 9.74
N GLY A 49 18.09 20.45 9.12
CA GLY A 49 19.25 21.34 9.16
C GLY A 49 20.53 20.69 8.63
N SER A 50 20.41 19.73 7.71
CA SER A 50 21.50 18.87 7.19
C SER A 50 22.11 17.88 8.19
N ASP A 51 21.63 17.80 9.43
CA ASP A 51 22.03 16.77 10.40
C ASP A 51 21.21 15.50 10.21
N THR A 52 21.88 14.46 9.71
CA THR A 52 21.27 13.16 9.39
C THR A 52 21.37 12.16 10.55
N SER A 53 21.71 12.59 11.76
CA SER A 53 21.75 11.71 12.92
C SER A 53 20.36 11.13 13.23
N PRO A 54 20.25 9.84 13.61
CA PRO A 54 18.97 9.21 13.94
C PRO A 54 18.16 9.99 14.99
N ARG A 55 16.84 10.03 14.80
CA ARG A 55 15.88 10.72 15.66
C ARG A 55 15.04 9.71 16.44
N ASP A 56 14.65 10.11 17.65
CA ASP A 56 13.76 9.37 18.54
C ASP A 56 12.29 9.81 18.44
N TYR A 57 11.98 10.66 17.46
CA TYR A 57 10.64 11.14 17.12
C TYR A 57 10.33 10.94 15.63
N ALA A 58 9.04 10.98 15.30
CA ALA A 58 8.54 11.00 13.93
C ALA A 58 8.20 12.44 13.54
N SER A 59 8.32 12.78 12.26
CA SER A 59 7.89 14.07 11.72
C SER A 59 6.55 13.93 11.02
N TYR A 60 5.59 14.75 11.42
CA TYR A 60 4.24 14.81 10.86
C TYR A 60 4.14 16.06 9.98
N LEU A 61 3.94 15.87 8.68
CA LEU A 61 3.80 16.96 7.72
C LEU A 61 2.35 17.46 7.76
N GLU A 62 2.09 18.59 8.40
CA GLU A 62 0.72 19.12 8.56
C GLU A 62 0.30 20.06 7.42
N SER A 63 1.26 20.80 6.85
CA SER A 63 1.06 21.63 5.67
C SER A 63 2.37 21.76 4.87
N GLU A 64 2.40 22.56 3.80
CA GLU A 64 3.61 22.79 2.99
C GLU A 64 4.78 23.44 3.77
N SER A 65 4.51 24.00 4.94
CA SER A 65 5.49 24.73 5.75
C SER A 65 5.43 24.43 7.25
N LYS A 66 4.45 23.64 7.69
CA LYS A 66 4.24 23.30 9.10
C LYS A 66 4.48 21.81 9.30
N ILE A 67 5.40 21.51 10.20
CA ILE A 67 5.63 20.16 10.69
C ILE A 67 5.33 20.09 12.19
N SER A 68 5.02 18.89 12.65
CA SER A 68 4.83 18.55 14.06
C SER A 68 5.70 17.34 14.40
N THR A 69 6.08 17.20 15.67
CA THR A 69 6.78 16.02 16.19
C THR A 69 5.88 15.15 17.08
N ASP A 70 4.64 15.59 17.29
CA ASP A 70 3.72 14.97 18.26
C ASP A 70 2.62 14.17 17.56
N ASN A 71 1.93 14.77 16.59
CA ASN A 71 0.82 14.18 15.84
C ASN A 71 0.44 15.02 14.61
N CYS A 72 -0.56 14.55 13.85
CA CYS A 72 -1.27 15.35 12.86
C CYS A 72 -2.47 16.08 13.51
N SER A 73 -2.33 17.35 13.88
CA SER A 73 -3.33 18.07 14.70
C SER A 73 -4.70 18.21 14.05
N ASP A 74 -4.72 18.32 12.71
CA ASP A 74 -5.93 18.65 11.93
C ASP A 74 -6.63 17.38 11.39
N VAL A 75 -6.17 16.19 11.78
CA VAL A 75 -6.75 14.90 11.38
C VAL A 75 -7.75 14.43 12.46
N PRO A 76 -9.07 14.43 12.18
CA PRO A 76 -10.09 14.21 13.22
C PRO A 76 -10.05 12.84 13.91
N HIS A 77 -9.58 11.81 13.20
CA HIS A 77 -9.51 10.43 13.67
C HIS A 77 -8.07 9.92 13.71
N PHE A 78 -7.13 10.80 14.03
CA PHE A 78 -5.73 10.41 14.19
C PHE A 78 -5.58 9.38 15.31
N ASP A 79 -5.00 8.22 14.97
CA ASP A 79 -4.68 7.18 15.94
C ASP A 79 -3.19 7.26 16.34
N PRO A 80 -2.87 7.81 17.52
CA PRO A 80 -1.49 7.92 17.97
C PRO A 80 -0.87 6.56 18.31
N ALA A 81 -1.65 5.49 18.51
CA ALA A 81 -1.08 4.17 18.74
C ALA A 81 -0.44 3.63 17.45
N VAL A 82 -1.13 3.78 16.32
CA VAL A 82 -0.66 3.33 15.00
C VAL A 82 0.40 4.26 14.42
N TYR A 83 0.25 5.57 14.58
CA TYR A 83 1.15 6.55 13.96
C TYR A 83 2.27 7.05 14.87
N SER A 84 2.47 6.47 16.06
CA SER A 84 3.60 6.82 16.93
C SER A 84 4.96 6.45 16.32
N ASN A 85 6.00 7.22 16.65
CA ASN A 85 7.37 6.87 16.28
C ASN A 85 7.76 5.47 16.76
N ALA A 86 7.40 5.12 18.00
CA ALA A 86 7.72 3.82 18.58
C ALA A 86 7.13 2.67 17.74
N PHE A 87 5.88 2.78 17.30
CA PHE A 87 5.24 1.76 16.48
C PHE A 87 5.80 1.74 15.06
N LEU A 88 5.88 2.90 14.40
CA LEU A 88 6.28 2.99 12.99
C LEU A 88 7.77 2.65 12.77
N ALA A 89 8.66 3.18 13.61
CA ALA A 89 10.09 2.89 13.51
C ALA A 89 10.38 1.41 13.84
N HIS A 90 9.73 0.87 14.87
CA HIS A 90 9.85 -0.55 15.20
C HIS A 90 9.36 -1.44 14.06
N GLY A 91 8.17 -1.15 13.51
CA GLY A 91 7.63 -1.88 12.37
C GLY A 91 8.55 -1.83 11.16
N TYR A 92 9.13 -0.66 10.84
CA TYR A 92 10.14 -0.55 9.78
C TYR A 92 11.36 -1.45 10.02
N LEU A 93 11.91 -1.43 11.24
CA LEU A 93 13.07 -2.25 11.59
C LEU A 93 12.76 -3.75 11.56
N GLU A 94 11.56 -4.17 11.98
CA GLU A 94 11.11 -5.57 11.85
C GLU A 94 11.00 -5.97 10.38
N MET A 95 10.36 -5.14 9.53
CA MET A 95 10.27 -5.40 8.09
C MET A 95 11.64 -5.55 7.43
N VAL A 96 12.61 -4.67 7.76
CA VAL A 96 13.99 -4.78 7.26
C VAL A 96 14.67 -6.06 7.77
N SER A 97 14.51 -6.39 9.05
CA SER A 97 15.08 -7.59 9.67
C SER A 97 14.55 -8.87 9.03
N ASP A 98 13.23 -9.01 8.92
CA ASP A 98 12.57 -10.21 8.42
C ASP A 98 12.91 -10.48 6.96
N THR A 99 13.06 -9.42 6.17
CA THR A 99 13.32 -9.49 4.74
C THR A 99 14.81 -9.46 4.37
N SER A 100 15.71 -9.28 5.34
CA SER A 100 17.17 -9.11 5.17
C SER A 100 17.87 -10.20 4.34
N TYR A 101 17.29 -11.40 4.26
CA TYR A 101 17.80 -12.49 3.44
C TYR A 101 17.70 -12.23 1.93
N ASN A 102 16.94 -11.20 1.50
CA ASN A 102 16.74 -10.82 0.10
C ASN A 102 16.85 -9.31 -0.14
N THR A 103 16.69 -8.47 0.90
CA THR A 103 16.75 -7.00 0.80
C THR A 103 18.12 -6.44 1.22
N THR A 104 19.19 -6.86 0.54
CA THR A 104 20.56 -6.52 0.97
C THR A 104 20.82 -5.01 1.06
N ILE A 105 20.24 -4.21 0.15
CA ILE A 105 20.38 -2.74 0.19
C ILE A 105 19.87 -2.13 1.50
N LEU A 106 18.80 -2.67 2.09
CA LEU A 106 18.22 -2.13 3.31
C LEU A 106 19.09 -2.41 4.55
N ALA A 107 19.96 -3.42 4.50
CA ALA A 107 20.87 -3.75 5.59
C ALA A 107 21.98 -2.71 5.76
N ASP A 108 22.41 -2.10 4.65
CA ASP A 108 23.47 -1.08 4.61
C ASP A 108 22.97 0.33 4.95
N LEU A 109 21.65 0.46 5.18
CA LEU A 109 20.98 1.71 5.51
C LEU A 109 20.62 1.76 7.00
N GLU A 110 20.61 2.96 7.55
CA GLU A 110 20.13 3.22 8.90
C GLU A 110 19.02 4.28 8.92
N LEU A 111 18.01 4.03 9.75
CA LEU A 111 16.86 4.91 9.90
C LEU A 111 17.28 6.24 10.53
N VAL A 112 17.03 7.34 9.82
CA VAL A 112 17.23 8.70 10.32
C VAL A 112 15.97 9.18 11.01
N MET A 113 14.83 9.10 10.33
CA MET A 113 13.55 9.61 10.83
C MET A 113 12.38 8.99 10.08
N VAL A 114 11.30 8.70 10.79
CA VAL A 114 10.02 8.34 10.18
C VAL A 114 9.24 9.63 9.87
N VAL A 115 8.66 9.70 8.69
CA VAL A 115 7.85 10.81 8.22
C VAL A 115 6.44 10.34 7.88
N VAL A 116 5.45 11.03 8.43
CA VAL A 116 4.03 10.81 8.20
C VAL A 116 3.48 12.02 7.44
N ASP A 117 2.90 11.77 6.27
CA ASP A 117 2.18 12.81 5.53
C ASP A 117 0.74 12.90 6.06
N CYS A 118 0.42 13.98 6.77
CA CYS A 118 -0.91 14.17 7.35
C CYS A 118 -2.00 14.39 6.30
N SER A 119 -1.66 14.68 5.04
CA SER A 119 -2.64 14.77 3.96
C SER A 119 -3.00 13.42 3.34
N PHE A 120 -2.38 12.33 3.82
CA PHE A 120 -2.65 10.98 3.30
C PHE A 120 -4.14 10.63 3.41
N THR A 121 -4.78 10.35 2.28
CA THR A 121 -6.25 10.27 2.25
C THR A 121 -6.85 9.19 3.17
N PRO A 122 -6.32 7.96 3.30
CA PRO A 122 -6.76 7.01 4.32
C PRO A 122 -6.66 7.53 5.74
N LEU A 123 -5.57 8.24 6.08
CA LEU A 123 -5.38 8.85 7.39
C LEU A 123 -6.44 9.93 7.66
N MET A 124 -6.69 10.80 6.69
CA MET A 124 -7.73 11.84 6.76
C MET A 124 -9.13 11.25 6.95
N SER A 125 -9.43 10.11 6.30
CA SER A 125 -10.72 9.43 6.44
C SER A 125 -10.81 8.50 7.66
N GLY A 126 -9.71 8.28 8.39
CA GLY A 126 -9.63 7.30 9.46
C GLY A 126 -9.82 5.86 8.99
N ASP A 127 -9.32 5.49 7.80
CA ASP A 127 -9.33 4.11 7.29
C ASP A 127 -8.09 3.35 7.84
N PRO A 128 -8.26 2.44 8.82
CA PRO A 128 -7.13 1.73 9.43
C PRO A 128 -6.62 0.57 8.57
N SER A 129 -7.28 0.25 7.46
CA SER A 129 -6.89 -0.88 6.61
C SER A 129 -5.70 -0.59 5.70
N THR A 130 -5.24 0.67 5.67
CA THR A 130 -4.14 1.11 4.81
C THR A 130 -3.26 2.12 5.53
N VAL A 131 -1.96 1.86 5.57
CA VAL A 131 -0.97 2.74 6.16
C VAL A 131 0.10 3.04 5.13
N ARG A 132 0.56 4.28 5.09
CA ARG A 132 1.67 4.69 4.24
C ARG A 132 2.60 5.60 5.02
N ILE A 133 3.88 5.24 5.03
CA ILE A 133 4.92 5.90 5.79
C ILE A 133 6.16 6.09 4.94
N PHE A 134 6.91 7.13 5.24
CA PHE A 134 8.13 7.49 4.53
C PHE A 134 9.28 7.47 5.51
N ASN A 135 10.25 6.58 5.29
CA ASN A 135 11.41 6.44 6.17
C ASN A 135 12.58 7.15 5.48
N LEU A 136 13.06 8.23 6.08
CA LEU A 136 14.32 8.82 5.65
C LEU A 136 15.44 7.98 6.25
N VAL A 137 16.31 7.47 5.39
CA VAL A 137 17.41 6.59 5.79
C VAL A 137 18.72 7.09 5.17
N ARG A 138 19.84 6.80 5.82
CA ARG A 138 21.17 7.12 5.30
C ARG A 138 22.05 5.88 5.19
N SER A 139 23.04 5.93 4.31
CA SER A 139 24.10 4.92 4.29
C SER A 139 24.85 4.89 5.62
N ARG A 140 25.15 3.69 6.10
CA ARG A 140 26.02 3.47 7.27
C ARG A 140 27.47 3.87 6.98
N ASP A 141 27.89 3.80 5.72
CA ASP A 141 29.26 4.09 5.28
C ASP A 141 29.46 5.59 4.96
N ASP A 142 28.46 6.25 4.36
CA ASP A 142 28.46 7.69 4.10
C ASP A 142 27.17 8.36 4.61
N PRO A 143 27.22 9.06 5.75
CA PRO A 143 26.06 9.76 6.31
C PRO A 143 25.45 10.87 5.44
N ASN A 144 26.11 11.27 4.35
CA ASN A 144 25.56 12.21 3.37
C ASN A 144 24.75 11.53 2.26
N ASP A 145 24.86 10.22 2.13
CA ASP A 145 24.12 9.46 1.14
C ASP A 145 22.75 9.09 1.73
N LEU A 146 21.69 9.76 1.24
CA LEU A 146 20.34 9.70 1.78
C LEU A 146 19.37 9.08 0.79
N TYR A 147 18.45 8.29 1.33
CA TYR A 147 17.40 7.60 0.59
C TYR A 147 16.06 7.80 1.29
N LEU A 148 15.00 7.78 0.50
CA LEU A 148 13.63 7.70 1.00
C LEU A 148 13.12 6.27 0.78
N VAL A 149 12.83 5.56 1.87
CA VAL A 149 12.18 4.26 1.81
C VAL A 149 10.68 4.45 2.06
N THR A 150 9.89 4.36 1.00
CA THR A 150 8.42 4.41 1.11
C THR A 150 7.92 3.03 1.48
N VAL A 151 7.09 2.94 2.52
CA VAL A 151 6.40 1.70 2.88
C VAL A 151 4.89 1.93 2.77
N SER A 152 4.23 1.07 2.00
CA SER A 152 2.78 1.02 1.87
C SER A 152 2.28 -0.32 2.37
N LEU A 153 1.45 -0.30 3.42
CA LEU A 153 0.85 -1.48 4.02
C LEU A 153 -0.66 -1.48 3.77
N SER A 154 -1.21 -2.63 3.42
CA SER A 154 -2.65 -2.82 3.22
C SER A 154 -3.10 -4.15 3.83
N ALA A 155 -4.16 -4.11 4.62
CA ALA A 155 -4.88 -5.30 5.02
C ALA A 155 -5.65 -5.86 3.82
N GLN A 156 -5.36 -7.12 3.47
CA GLN A 156 -5.95 -7.83 2.34
C GLN A 156 -6.30 -9.25 2.72
N ASP A 157 -7.07 -9.93 1.87
CA ASP A 157 -7.26 -11.37 1.98
C ASP A 157 -6.29 -12.09 1.05
N TYR A 158 -5.79 -13.24 1.50
CA TYR A 158 -4.94 -14.10 0.70
C TYR A 158 -5.56 -15.49 0.48
N GLU A 159 -5.15 -16.13 -0.62
CA GLU A 159 -5.47 -17.52 -0.95
C GLU A 159 -4.22 -18.27 -1.42
N ILE A 160 -4.03 -19.47 -0.91
CA ILE A 160 -3.07 -20.47 -1.40
C ILE A 160 -3.89 -21.70 -1.81
N ARG A 161 -4.36 -21.69 -3.06
CA ARG A 161 -5.36 -22.65 -3.56
C ARG A 161 -4.90 -24.11 -3.46
N VAL A 162 -3.62 -24.38 -3.75
CA VAL A 162 -3.04 -25.74 -3.68
C VAL A 162 -3.15 -26.37 -2.28
N HIS A 163 -3.19 -25.54 -1.23
CA HIS A 163 -3.27 -25.98 0.17
C HIS A 163 -4.65 -25.74 0.78
N ALA A 164 -5.64 -25.28 -0.01
CA ALA A 164 -6.95 -24.84 0.48
C ALA A 164 -6.86 -23.83 1.66
N LYS A 165 -5.77 -23.04 1.71
CA LYS A 165 -5.48 -22.10 2.79
C LYS A 165 -5.89 -20.69 2.37
N HIS A 166 -6.58 -19.98 3.25
CA HIS A 166 -7.02 -18.60 3.03
C HIS A 166 -7.11 -17.88 4.37
N GLY A 167 -7.14 -16.55 4.34
CA GLY A 167 -7.30 -15.72 5.52
C GLY A 167 -6.86 -14.29 5.27
N PRO A 168 -6.78 -13.46 6.32
CA PRO A 168 -6.25 -12.11 6.19
C PRO A 168 -4.72 -12.12 6.10
N ALA A 169 -4.17 -11.09 5.47
CA ALA A 169 -2.76 -10.81 5.41
C ALA A 169 -2.51 -9.31 5.47
N LEU A 170 -1.33 -8.95 5.96
CA LEU A 170 -0.79 -7.60 5.80
C LEU A 170 0.16 -7.62 4.60
N VAL A 171 -0.24 -6.96 3.52
CA VAL A 171 0.53 -6.85 2.29
C VAL A 171 1.31 -5.54 2.32
N GLY A 172 2.63 -5.64 2.18
CA GLY A 172 3.55 -4.52 2.16
C GLY A 172 4.23 -4.34 0.81
N MET A 173 4.38 -3.09 0.41
CA MET A 173 5.23 -2.68 -0.71
C MET A 173 6.26 -1.69 -0.20
N LEU A 174 7.54 -1.97 -0.45
CA LEU A 174 8.63 -1.03 -0.19
C LEU A 174 9.23 -0.56 -1.50
N SER A 175 9.61 0.71 -1.55
CA SER A 175 10.48 1.24 -2.58
C SER A 175 11.58 2.10 -1.99
N VAL A 176 12.77 1.99 -2.55
CA VAL A 176 13.93 2.81 -2.18
C VAL A 176 14.15 3.85 -3.26
N VAL A 177 14.18 5.12 -2.86
CA VAL A 177 14.38 6.25 -3.78
C VAL A 177 15.58 7.07 -3.34
N HIS A 178 16.58 7.17 -4.21
CA HIS A 178 17.78 7.98 -3.99
C HIS A 178 17.68 9.37 -4.66
N ASP A 179 17.12 9.39 -5.88
CA ASP A 179 16.84 10.60 -6.65
C ASP A 179 15.44 10.50 -7.26
N VAL A 180 14.61 11.51 -7.04
CA VAL A 180 13.20 11.54 -7.48
C VAL A 180 13.06 11.58 -9.02
N ARG A 181 14.13 11.96 -9.73
CA ARG A 181 14.16 12.01 -11.21
C ARG A 181 14.45 10.66 -11.85
N GLU A 182 14.90 9.70 -11.06
CA GLU A 182 15.24 8.36 -11.52
C GLU A 182 14.04 7.41 -11.38
N LEU A 183 14.07 6.33 -12.16
CA LEU A 183 13.10 5.25 -12.01
C LEU A 183 13.41 4.44 -10.74
N ILE A 184 12.38 3.86 -10.14
CA ILE A 184 12.54 3.03 -8.95
C ILE A 184 13.05 1.66 -9.38
N THR A 185 14.32 1.37 -9.09
CA THR A 185 14.93 0.06 -9.37
C THR A 185 14.73 -0.94 -8.24
N GLU A 186 14.67 -0.44 -7.00
CA GLU A 186 14.60 -1.25 -5.78
C GLU A 186 13.17 -1.21 -5.23
N GLN A 187 12.38 -2.22 -5.58
CA GLN A 187 11.03 -2.41 -5.09
C GLN A 187 10.86 -3.83 -4.57
N PHE A 188 10.25 -3.95 -3.39
CA PHE A 188 10.01 -5.22 -2.74
C PHE A 188 8.52 -5.36 -2.40
N SER A 189 7.94 -6.53 -2.70
CA SER A 189 6.66 -6.93 -2.13
C SER A 189 6.92 -7.86 -0.96
N MET A 190 6.24 -7.65 0.15
CA MET A 190 6.30 -8.52 1.30
C MET A 190 4.90 -8.81 1.81
N ILE A 191 4.70 -9.97 2.43
CA ILE A 191 3.40 -10.33 2.98
C ILE A 191 3.61 -11.02 4.32
N ALA A 192 2.88 -10.55 5.33
CA ALA A 192 2.68 -11.29 6.57
C ALA A 192 1.31 -11.98 6.51
N LEU A 193 1.33 -13.29 6.23
CA LEU A 193 0.12 -14.10 6.18
C LEU A 193 -0.47 -14.29 7.59
N THR A 194 -1.79 -14.40 7.71
CA THR A 194 -2.49 -14.67 8.98
C THR A 194 -2.52 -13.49 9.96
N TYR A 195 -1.84 -12.38 9.68
CA TYR A 195 -1.97 -11.14 10.45
C TYR A 195 -3.41 -10.59 10.35
N PRO A 196 -4.04 -10.09 11.44
CA PRO A 196 -3.49 -9.80 12.78
C PRO A 196 -3.69 -10.91 13.82
N TYR A 197 -3.93 -12.16 13.42
CA TYR A 197 -4.11 -13.28 14.38
C TYR A 197 -2.79 -13.76 14.99
N GLU A 198 -1.66 -13.21 14.53
CA GLU A 198 -0.34 -13.39 15.10
C GLU A 198 0.08 -12.13 15.87
N ARG A 199 0.89 -12.29 16.92
CA ARG A 199 1.25 -11.19 17.83
C ARG A 199 2.10 -10.11 17.16
N SER A 200 2.94 -10.52 16.21
CA SER A 200 3.80 -9.67 15.39
C SER A 200 3.68 -10.15 13.94
N PRO A 201 3.73 -9.25 12.95
CA PRO A 201 3.78 -9.66 11.56
C PRO A 201 5.10 -10.41 11.27
N ASP A 202 5.05 -11.55 10.58
CA ASP A 202 6.22 -12.27 10.06
C ASP A 202 6.27 -12.04 8.55
N PHE A 203 7.10 -11.10 8.10
CA PHE A 203 7.13 -10.70 6.69
C PHE A 203 8.04 -11.60 5.84
N GLU A 204 7.45 -12.22 4.82
CA GLU A 204 8.21 -12.92 3.78
C GLU A 204 8.25 -12.08 2.51
N ILE A 205 9.35 -12.15 1.75
CA ILE A 205 9.48 -11.48 0.44
C ILE A 205 8.72 -12.27 -0.64
N TYR A 206 8.04 -11.53 -1.51
CA TYR A 206 7.30 -12.06 -2.65
C TYR A 206 7.69 -11.37 -3.95
N ASN A 207 7.71 -12.14 -5.02
CA ASN A 207 7.89 -11.64 -6.38
C ASN A 207 6.53 -11.53 -7.07
N PHE A 208 6.29 -10.41 -7.73
CA PHE A 208 5.10 -10.21 -8.57
C PHE A 208 5.15 -11.10 -9.81
N VAL A 209 4.04 -11.79 -10.08
CA VAL A 209 3.88 -12.67 -11.24
C VAL A 209 2.92 -12.04 -12.25
N GLY A 210 1.78 -11.56 -11.77
CA GLY A 210 0.75 -11.02 -12.63
C GLY A 210 -0.52 -10.65 -11.88
N ILE A 211 -1.54 -10.26 -12.64
CA ILE A 211 -2.89 -10.03 -12.16
C ILE A 211 -3.80 -11.06 -12.83
N THR A 212 -4.61 -11.75 -12.04
CA THR A 212 -5.58 -12.73 -12.53
C THR A 212 -6.82 -12.05 -13.15
N ASP A 213 -7.59 -12.80 -13.93
CA ASP A 213 -8.89 -12.34 -14.47
C ASP A 213 -9.88 -11.91 -13.38
N GLU A 214 -9.71 -12.41 -12.15
CA GLU A 214 -10.52 -12.11 -10.97
C GLU A 214 -9.95 -10.92 -10.15
N SER A 215 -8.98 -10.18 -10.68
CA SER A 215 -8.32 -9.03 -10.04
C SER A 215 -7.51 -9.36 -8.78
N TYR A 216 -7.11 -10.61 -8.58
CA TYR A 216 -6.08 -10.93 -7.59
C TYR A 216 -4.69 -10.60 -8.11
N VAL A 217 -3.83 -10.07 -7.24
CA VAL A 217 -2.38 -10.03 -7.43
C VAL A 217 -1.83 -11.42 -7.17
N GLU A 218 -1.12 -11.98 -8.15
CA GLU A 218 -0.41 -13.25 -8.01
C GLU A 218 1.04 -13.00 -7.62
N LEU A 219 1.45 -13.62 -6.51
CA LEU A 219 2.72 -13.42 -5.84
C LEU A 219 3.37 -14.76 -5.50
N HIS A 220 4.67 -14.90 -5.75
CA HIS A 220 5.45 -16.09 -5.36
C HIS A 220 6.43 -15.76 -4.25
N SER A 221 6.41 -16.51 -3.15
CA SER A 221 7.35 -16.27 -2.04
C SER A 221 8.79 -16.58 -2.46
N SER A 222 9.74 -15.77 -2.00
CA SER A 222 11.16 -16.10 -1.96
C SER A 222 11.47 -16.69 -0.58
N PRO A 223 11.66 -18.02 -0.46
CA PRO A 223 11.84 -18.65 0.85
C PRO A 223 13.19 -18.28 1.46
N ARG A 224 13.23 -18.06 2.78
CA ARG A 224 14.50 -17.86 3.50
C ARG A 224 15.42 -19.09 3.41
N TYR A 225 14.83 -20.28 3.40
CA TYR A 225 15.55 -21.55 3.26
C TYR A 225 15.04 -22.36 2.06
N PRO A 226 15.49 -22.06 0.82
CA PRO A 226 14.96 -22.69 -0.40
C PRO A 226 15.10 -24.22 -0.46
N LEU A 227 16.02 -24.81 0.31
CA LEU A 227 16.23 -26.26 0.36
C LEU A 227 15.21 -26.99 1.24
N THR A 228 14.51 -26.29 2.14
CA THR A 228 13.60 -26.89 3.12
C THR A 228 12.20 -26.29 3.10
N GLN A 229 12.04 -25.10 2.53
CA GLN A 229 10.77 -24.38 2.44
C GLN A 229 10.29 -24.31 0.97
N PRO A 230 9.05 -24.70 0.67
CA PRO A 230 8.51 -24.60 -0.68
C PRO A 230 8.17 -23.15 -1.02
N VAL A 231 8.18 -22.84 -2.32
CA VAL A 231 7.62 -21.58 -2.83
C VAL A 231 6.10 -21.58 -2.64
N LYS A 232 5.58 -20.56 -1.97
CA LYS A 232 4.15 -20.31 -1.79
C LYS A 232 3.63 -19.49 -2.97
N HIS A 233 2.59 -19.99 -3.61
CA HIS A 233 1.83 -19.29 -4.63
C HIS A 233 0.64 -18.62 -3.95
N VAL A 234 0.72 -17.30 -3.77
CA VAL A 234 -0.27 -16.50 -3.04
C VAL A 234 -1.04 -15.63 -4.03
N LEU A 235 -2.36 -15.66 -3.91
CA LEU A 235 -3.25 -14.69 -4.52
C LEU A 235 -3.70 -13.73 -3.43
N THR A 236 -3.57 -12.43 -3.65
CA THR A 236 -4.05 -11.42 -2.70
C THR A 236 -4.89 -10.36 -3.38
N ALA A 237 -5.92 -9.88 -2.68
CA ALA A 237 -6.72 -8.75 -3.12
C ALA A 237 -7.35 -8.06 -1.92
N ARG A 238 -7.60 -6.76 -2.04
CA ARG A 238 -8.51 -6.07 -1.14
C ARG A 238 -9.94 -6.30 -1.61
N LYS A 239 -10.74 -6.97 -0.79
CA LYS A 239 -12.15 -7.22 -1.07
C LYS A 239 -12.99 -6.02 -0.64
N ARG A 240 -13.78 -5.47 -1.56
CA ARG A 240 -14.76 -4.40 -1.29
C ARG A 240 -16.15 -4.86 -1.66
N GLY A 241 -17.14 -4.47 -0.87
CA GLY A 241 -18.53 -4.87 -1.05
C GLY A 241 -19.43 -4.17 -0.04
N LEU A 242 -20.73 -4.42 -0.14
CA LEU A 242 -21.72 -3.88 0.78
C LEU A 242 -21.69 -4.70 2.07
N PHE A 243 -21.23 -4.10 3.16
CA PHE A 243 -21.27 -4.68 4.49
C PHE A 243 -22.53 -4.22 5.23
N ASP A 244 -23.33 -5.15 5.75
CA ASP A 244 -24.55 -4.84 6.50
C ASP A 244 -24.38 -4.94 8.03
N GLY A 245 -23.19 -5.33 8.50
CA GLY A 245 -22.86 -5.54 9.90
C GLY A 245 -22.54 -7.00 10.23
N GLU A 246 -23.07 -7.95 9.45
CA GLU A 246 -22.84 -9.39 9.62
C GLU A 246 -22.19 -9.98 8.38
N ASP A 247 -22.73 -9.66 7.20
CA ASP A 247 -22.29 -10.20 5.92
C ASP A 247 -21.86 -9.10 4.96
N GLN A 248 -20.92 -9.46 4.08
CA GLN A 248 -20.51 -8.64 2.96
C GLN A 248 -21.01 -9.24 1.65
N SER A 249 -21.75 -8.44 0.87
CA SER A 249 -22.31 -8.84 -0.42
C SER A 249 -21.75 -8.00 -1.56
N ASN A 250 -21.93 -8.47 -2.81
CA ASN A 250 -21.42 -7.80 -4.01
C ASN A 250 -19.91 -7.52 -3.95
N ILE A 251 -19.15 -8.55 -3.53
CA ILE A 251 -17.71 -8.45 -3.32
C ILE A 251 -16.99 -8.30 -4.65
N ARG A 252 -16.08 -7.33 -4.73
CA ARG A 252 -15.16 -7.07 -5.82
C ARG A 252 -13.73 -7.03 -5.28
N ASN A 253 -12.81 -7.55 -6.08
CA ASN A 253 -11.40 -7.60 -5.76
C ASN A 253 -10.70 -6.37 -6.35
N MET A 254 -10.00 -5.64 -5.50
CA MET A 254 -9.13 -4.54 -5.87
C MET A 254 -7.68 -4.98 -5.70
N TYR A 255 -6.84 -4.63 -6.66
CA TYR A 255 -5.39 -4.75 -6.53
C TYR A 255 -4.75 -3.36 -6.51
N SER A 256 -3.52 -3.26 -6.03
CA SER A 256 -2.72 -2.05 -6.19
C SER A 256 -1.33 -2.43 -6.68
N LEU A 257 -0.74 -1.57 -7.50
CA LEU A 257 0.64 -1.68 -7.96
C LEU A 257 1.36 -0.36 -7.69
N LEU A 258 2.67 -0.42 -7.52
CA LEU A 258 3.52 0.76 -7.48
C LEU A 258 3.96 1.11 -8.90
N ASP A 259 3.86 2.39 -9.27
CA ASP A 259 4.34 2.88 -10.56
C ASP A 259 5.85 3.14 -10.50
N ALA A 260 6.66 2.14 -10.84
CA ALA A 260 8.12 2.27 -10.76
C ALA A 260 8.74 3.23 -11.81
N ALA A 261 7.97 3.68 -12.81
CA ALA A 261 8.47 4.53 -13.89
C ALA A 261 8.55 6.01 -13.52
N ASP A 262 7.79 6.45 -12.52
CA ASP A 262 7.75 7.84 -12.05
C ASP A 262 7.82 7.84 -10.52
N ALA A 263 9.01 8.04 -9.96
CA ALA A 263 9.22 7.99 -8.51
C ALA A 263 8.37 9.03 -7.76
N ARG A 264 8.19 10.23 -8.33
CA ARG A 264 7.37 11.29 -7.69
C ARG A 264 5.91 10.85 -7.58
N ARG A 265 5.36 10.30 -8.66
CA ARG A 265 4.01 9.73 -8.66
C ARG A 265 3.94 8.52 -7.74
N ALA A 266 4.93 7.63 -7.80
CA ALA A 266 5.01 6.43 -6.98
C ALA A 266 4.98 6.75 -5.49
N ILE A 267 5.62 7.84 -5.04
CA ILE A 267 5.67 8.29 -3.65
C ILE A 267 4.35 8.94 -3.22
N SER A 268 3.80 9.82 -4.06
CA SER A 268 2.65 10.67 -3.73
C SER A 268 1.29 10.05 -4.02
N ARG A 269 1.22 9.01 -4.84
CA ARG A 269 -0.02 8.45 -5.35
C ARG A 269 0.02 6.93 -5.32
N TRP A 270 -1.04 6.32 -4.80
CA TRP A 270 -1.23 4.88 -4.74
C TRP A 270 -2.60 4.52 -5.31
N GLU A 271 -2.60 3.82 -6.43
CA GLU A 271 -3.83 3.53 -7.17
C GLU A 271 -4.30 2.10 -6.90
N GLY A 272 -5.58 1.95 -6.55
CA GLY A 272 -6.29 0.68 -6.62
C GLY A 272 -6.88 0.47 -8.02
N GLY A 273 -6.57 -0.66 -8.65
CA GLY A 273 -7.12 -1.15 -9.91
C GLY A 273 -8.11 -2.30 -9.72
N MET A 274 -8.92 -2.55 -10.75
CA MET A 274 -9.70 -3.78 -10.94
C MET A 274 -9.39 -4.33 -12.33
N ALA A 275 -9.25 -5.65 -12.46
CA ALA A 275 -9.23 -6.30 -13.77
C ALA A 275 -10.66 -6.37 -14.29
N GLY A 276 -10.92 -5.65 -15.38
CA GLY A 276 -12.26 -5.54 -15.94
C GLY A 276 -12.64 -6.73 -16.80
N ARG A 277 -13.69 -7.47 -16.42
CA ARG A 277 -14.82 -7.70 -17.34
C ARG A 277 -15.94 -6.77 -16.94
N ILE A 278 -16.01 -5.62 -17.61
CA ILE A 278 -17.31 -4.97 -17.81
C ILE A 278 -18.10 -5.97 -18.67
N CYS A 279 -19.00 -6.73 -18.05
CA CYS A 279 -20.10 -7.33 -18.78
C CYS A 279 -20.96 -6.17 -19.32
N TYR A 280 -20.55 -5.58 -20.45
CA TYR A 280 -21.51 -5.05 -21.39
C TYR A 280 -22.32 -6.26 -21.83
N GLY A 281 -23.43 -6.50 -21.15
CA GLY A 281 -24.52 -7.28 -21.67
C GLY A 281 -24.96 -6.60 -22.96
N ARG A 282 -24.31 -6.97 -24.07
CA ARG A 282 -24.84 -6.76 -25.40
C ARG A 282 -26.09 -7.63 -25.44
N PHE A 283 -27.21 -7.02 -25.07
CA PHE A 283 -28.53 -7.38 -25.54
C PHE A 283 -28.42 -7.46 -27.08
N LEU A 284 -28.10 -8.65 -27.59
CA LEU A 284 -28.36 -8.98 -28.98
C LEU A 284 -29.86 -9.21 -29.06
N GLY A 285 -30.50 -8.28 -29.79
CA GLY A 285 -31.93 -8.04 -29.85
C GLY A 285 -32.81 -9.29 -29.91
N MET A 286 -33.80 -9.32 -29.01
CA MET A 286 -35.12 -9.82 -29.35
C MET A 286 -35.76 -8.83 -30.33
N GLY A 287 -35.51 -9.06 -31.62
CA GLY A 287 -36.35 -8.58 -32.70
C GLY A 287 -37.31 -9.71 -33.08
N THR A 288 -38.55 -9.62 -32.63
CA THR A 288 -39.64 -10.53 -32.97
C THR A 288 -39.92 -10.56 -34.48
N ARG A 289 -39.92 -11.75 -35.10
CA ARG A 289 -40.94 -12.28 -36.03
C ARG A 289 -40.54 -13.67 -36.54
N SER A 290 -41.33 -14.69 -36.19
CA SER A 290 -41.40 -16.03 -36.83
C SER A 290 -42.03 -15.96 -38.24
N PRO A 291 -42.27 -17.10 -38.93
CA PRO A 291 -41.43 -18.26 -39.26
C PRO A 291 -41.30 -18.39 -40.80
N PHE A 292 -40.51 -19.34 -41.34
CA PHE A 292 -40.94 -20.29 -42.38
C PHE A 292 -39.74 -21.12 -42.90
N LEU A 293 -40.08 -22.37 -43.25
CA LEU A 293 -39.25 -23.38 -43.91
C LEU A 293 -38.83 -22.97 -45.33
N LEU A 294 -37.71 -23.60 -45.73
CA LEU A 294 -37.01 -23.66 -47.04
C LEU A 294 -36.11 -22.46 -47.35
#